data_AF-A0A452YG14-F1
#
_entry.id   AF-A0A452YG14-F1
#
_cell.length_a   1.000
_cell.length_b   1.000
_cell.length_c   1.000
_cell.angle_alpha   90.00
_cell.angle_beta   90.00
_cell.angle_gamma   90.00
#
_symmetry.space_group_name_H-M   'P 1'
#
loop_
_entity.id
_entity.type
_entity.pdbx_description
1 polymer ?
#
loop_
_entity_poly.entity_id
_entity_poly.type
_entity_poly.pdbx_seq_one_letter_code
_entity_poly.pdbx_strand_id
1 'polypeptide(L)'
;FSAVAVLLRRGGCVLAAASAAGAGSPHFGSGENDNPYEILGISPLDGFDQVKMAYKWRRKNAENSGDAAYLLKLQNRKKGVAYGSVQVSKDIKYADNQPIVPWGPRYSRATAKDVQINMAISATFTTCILTMGHADWKPLQFLCFAYFYRILEKLKSTEPAITPVYNEYGEVEGRGIHMAKRVLRSLGLVVGSIFAASL
;
A
#
# COMPACT_ATOMS: atom_id res chain seq x y z
N PHE A 1 13.21 -55.56 -27.98
CA PHE A 1 13.12 -55.81 -29.43
C PHE A 1 11.71 -56.28 -29.77
N SER A 2 11.17 -55.71 -30.84
CA SER A 2 9.95 -56.06 -31.59
C SER A 2 8.57 -55.99 -30.94
N ALA A 3 7.80 -55.04 -31.50
CA ALA A 3 6.36 -54.96 -31.52
C ALA A 3 5.74 -55.95 -32.53
N VAL A 4 4.40 -55.83 -32.69
CA VAL A 4 3.53 -56.32 -33.79
C VAL A 4 2.84 -57.66 -33.49
N ALA A 5 1.55 -57.94 -33.73
CA ALA A 5 0.30 -57.17 -33.92
C ALA A 5 -0.84 -58.21 -34.11
N VAL A 6 -2.02 -57.95 -33.50
CA VAL A 6 -3.38 -58.00 -34.11
C VAL A 6 -3.98 -59.33 -34.60
N LEU A 7 -5.22 -59.63 -34.16
CA LEU A 7 -6.43 -59.82 -34.99
C LEU A 7 -7.68 -59.97 -34.07
N LEU A 8 -8.68 -59.05 -34.04
CA LEU A 8 -9.79 -58.75 -34.98
C LEU A 8 -11.09 -59.56 -34.74
N ARG A 9 -12.15 -58.86 -34.34
CA ARG A 9 -13.57 -59.13 -34.69
C ARG A 9 -14.36 -57.82 -34.51
N ARG A 10 -14.50 -56.96 -35.53
CA ARG A 10 -15.51 -56.86 -36.61
C ARG A 10 -16.98 -56.79 -36.16
N GLY A 11 -17.61 -55.66 -36.55
CA GLY A 11 -19.05 -55.36 -36.55
C GLY A 11 -19.40 -54.26 -35.54
N GLY A 12 -19.61 -52.98 -35.86
CA GLY A 12 -20.03 -52.35 -37.10
C GLY A 12 -21.36 -51.62 -36.83
N CYS A 13 -21.31 -50.33 -36.47
CA CYS A 13 -22.36 -49.34 -36.74
C CYS A 13 -21.85 -47.94 -36.33
N VAL A 14 -21.60 -47.12 -37.35
CA VAL A 14 -21.42 -45.67 -37.23
C VAL A 14 -22.81 -45.06 -37.20
N LEU A 15 -23.11 -44.27 -36.17
CA LEU A 15 -24.24 -43.34 -36.14
C LEU A 15 -23.67 -41.98 -35.71
N ALA A 16 -23.76 -41.03 -36.63
CA ALA A 16 -23.42 -39.64 -36.39
C ALA A 16 -24.62 -38.86 -35.82
N ALA A 17 -24.27 -37.84 -35.04
CA ALA A 17 -25.04 -36.65 -34.64
C ALA A 17 -26.16 -36.80 -33.60
N ALA A 18 -25.88 -36.29 -32.40
CA ALA A 18 -26.71 -35.26 -31.77
C ALA A 18 -25.85 -34.47 -30.77
N SER A 19 -25.69 -33.17 -31.03
CA SER A 19 -25.13 -32.20 -30.10
C SER A 19 -26.00 -32.14 -28.83
N ALA A 20 -25.37 -32.29 -27.67
CA ALA A 20 -25.92 -31.82 -26.40
C ALA A 20 -24.77 -31.20 -25.60
N ALA A 21 -24.76 -29.87 -25.60
CA ALA A 21 -23.90 -29.04 -24.79
C ALA A 21 -24.23 -29.24 -23.30
N GLY A 22 -23.22 -29.09 -22.44
CA GLY A 22 -23.43 -28.78 -21.03
C GLY A 22 -22.65 -29.63 -20.04
N ALA A 23 -21.34 -29.40 -19.92
CA ALA A 23 -20.61 -29.48 -18.66
C ALA A 23 -19.22 -28.86 -18.86
N GLY A 24 -19.19 -27.54 -19.03
CA GLY A 24 -17.94 -26.79 -19.01
C GLY A 24 -17.32 -26.87 -17.62
N SER A 25 -16.24 -27.65 -17.50
CA SER A 25 -15.23 -27.43 -16.47
C SER A 25 -14.84 -25.95 -16.50
N PRO A 26 -14.83 -25.21 -15.37
CA PRO A 26 -14.28 -23.86 -15.38
C PRO A 26 -12.79 -24.00 -15.63
N HIS A 27 -12.41 -23.70 -16.87
CA HIS A 27 -11.04 -23.59 -17.30
C HIS A 27 -10.39 -22.51 -16.41
N PHE A 28 -9.52 -22.93 -15.49
CA PHE A 28 -8.70 -22.01 -14.71
C PHE A 28 -7.71 -21.36 -15.68
N GLY A 29 -8.13 -20.23 -16.25
CA GLY A 29 -7.34 -19.42 -17.16
C GLY A 29 -6.13 -18.86 -16.43
N SER A 30 -4.95 -19.26 -16.90
CA SER A 30 -3.70 -18.53 -16.73
C SER A 30 -3.80 -17.25 -17.58
N GLY A 31 -4.37 -16.18 -17.05
CA GLY A 31 -4.58 -14.94 -17.77
C GLY A 31 -4.19 -13.71 -16.95
N GLU A 32 -3.21 -12.96 -17.44
CA GLU A 32 -2.73 -11.69 -16.89
C GLU A 32 -3.79 -10.56 -16.93
N ASN A 33 -5.01 -10.85 -17.41
CA ASN A 33 -6.12 -9.91 -17.59
C ASN A 33 -7.49 -10.49 -17.22
N ASP A 34 -7.58 -11.31 -16.17
CA ASP A 34 -8.86 -11.87 -15.72
C ASP A 34 -9.81 -10.77 -15.18
N ASN A 35 -11.01 -10.73 -15.75
CA ASN A 35 -12.08 -9.83 -15.36
C ASN A 35 -12.36 -9.91 -13.84
N PRO A 36 -12.53 -8.78 -13.13
CA PRO A 36 -12.75 -8.76 -11.68
C PRO A 36 -13.85 -9.69 -11.18
N TYR A 37 -14.92 -9.84 -11.96
CA TYR A 37 -16.12 -10.60 -11.60
C TYR A 37 -15.99 -12.10 -11.88
N GLU A 38 -15.24 -12.48 -12.92
CA GLU A 38 -15.02 -13.89 -13.31
C GLU A 38 -14.25 -14.68 -12.26
N ILE A 39 -13.31 -14.04 -11.57
CA ILE A 39 -12.54 -14.67 -10.48
C ILE A 39 -13.45 -15.02 -9.29
N LEU A 40 -14.45 -14.18 -9.03
CA LEU A 40 -15.47 -14.46 -8.02
C LEU A 40 -16.56 -15.39 -8.55
N GLY A 41 -16.67 -15.58 -9.87
CA GLY A 41 -17.70 -16.38 -10.54
C GLY A 41 -19.06 -15.68 -10.54
N ILE A 42 -19.07 -14.35 -10.50
CA ILE A 42 -20.27 -13.51 -10.46
C ILE A 42 -20.34 -12.67 -11.73
N SER A 43 -21.53 -12.16 -12.04
CA SER A 43 -21.73 -11.23 -13.14
C SER A 43 -21.47 -9.78 -12.67
N PRO A 44 -20.98 -8.89 -13.54
CA PRO A 44 -20.82 -7.46 -13.22
C PRO A 44 -22.13 -6.75 -12.80
N LEU A 45 -23.27 -7.34 -13.16
CA LEU A 45 -24.61 -6.82 -12.85
C LEU A 45 -25.15 -7.33 -11.51
N ASP A 46 -24.44 -8.25 -10.84
CA ASP A 46 -24.89 -8.79 -9.56
C ASP A 46 -24.75 -7.76 -8.43
N GLY A 47 -25.72 -7.78 -7.52
CA GLY A 47 -25.77 -6.86 -6.39
C GLY A 47 -24.61 -7.04 -5.40
N PHE A 48 -24.32 -5.99 -4.63
CA PHE A 48 -23.22 -5.94 -3.66
C PHE A 48 -23.20 -7.10 -2.66
N ASP A 49 -24.38 -7.54 -2.19
CA ASP A 49 -24.48 -8.64 -1.24
C ASP A 49 -24.05 -9.99 -1.83
N GLN A 50 -24.32 -10.23 -3.12
CA GLN A 50 -23.87 -11.43 -3.82
C GLN A 50 -22.35 -11.45 -3.97
N VAL A 51 -21.76 -10.30 -4.33
CA VAL A 51 -20.29 -10.12 -4.40
C VAL A 51 -19.64 -10.46 -3.06
N LYS A 52 -20.22 -9.96 -1.96
CA LYS A 52 -19.73 -10.17 -0.59
C LYS A 52 -19.81 -11.64 -0.17
N MET A 53 -20.91 -12.33 -0.51
CA MET A 53 -21.08 -13.76 -0.24
C MET A 53 -20.10 -14.60 -1.06
N ALA A 54 -19.98 -14.33 -2.36
CA ALA A 54 -19.04 -15.02 -3.25
C ALA A 54 -17.60 -14.86 -2.78
N TYR A 55 -17.19 -13.64 -2.38
CA TYR A 55 -15.86 -13.40 -1.81
C TYR A 55 -15.62 -14.20 -0.53
N LYS A 56 -16.55 -14.15 0.43
CA LYS A 56 -16.43 -14.89 1.70
C LYS A 56 -16.31 -16.40 1.47
N TRP A 57 -17.15 -16.93 0.58
CA TRP A 57 -17.15 -18.34 0.23
C TRP A 57 -15.86 -18.76 -0.48
N ARG A 58 -15.43 -18.02 -1.51
CA ARG A 58 -14.17 -18.28 -2.25
C ARG A 58 -12.95 -18.21 -1.35
N ARG A 59 -12.90 -17.25 -0.44
CA ARG A 59 -11.82 -17.13 0.54
C ARG A 59 -11.77 -18.34 1.46
N LYS A 60 -12.92 -18.75 2.03
CA LYS A 60 -13.00 -19.95 2.88
C LYS A 60 -12.59 -21.21 2.11
N ASN A 61 -13.00 -21.32 0.85
CA ASN A 61 -12.65 -22.47 0.01
C ASN A 61 -11.14 -22.52 -0.27
N ALA A 62 -10.50 -21.37 -0.49
CA ALA A 62 -9.07 -21.25 -0.72
C ALA A 62 -8.23 -21.46 0.56
N GLU A 63 -8.76 -21.05 1.72
CA GLU A 63 -8.18 -21.38 3.03
C GLU A 63 -8.22 -22.90 3.28
N ASN A 64 -9.31 -23.56 2.89
CA ASN A 64 -9.46 -25.00 3.00
C ASN A 64 -8.62 -25.80 1.98
N SER A 65 -8.41 -25.27 0.77
CA SER A 65 -7.59 -25.92 -0.27
C SER A 65 -6.09 -25.68 -0.10
N GLY A 66 -5.69 -24.68 0.70
CA GLY A 66 -4.29 -24.32 0.90
C GLY A 66 -3.67 -23.50 -0.25
N ASP A 67 -4.49 -22.95 -1.14
CA ASP A 67 -4.02 -22.20 -2.32
C ASP A 67 -3.53 -20.79 -1.95
N ALA A 68 -2.31 -20.70 -1.41
CA ALA A 68 -1.71 -19.45 -0.94
C ALA A 68 -1.65 -18.35 -2.02
N ALA A 69 -1.38 -18.72 -3.27
CA ALA A 69 -1.34 -17.79 -4.40
C ALA A 69 -2.72 -17.16 -4.68
N TYR A 70 -3.79 -17.96 -4.59
CA TYR A 70 -5.15 -17.50 -4.82
C TYR A 70 -5.67 -16.66 -3.65
N LEU A 71 -5.31 -17.01 -2.41
CA LEU A 71 -5.57 -16.19 -1.23
C LEU A 71 -4.90 -14.81 -1.33
N LEU A 72 -3.65 -14.78 -1.76
CA LEU A 72 -2.91 -13.53 -1.97
C LEU A 72 -3.55 -12.70 -3.09
N LYS A 73 -4.03 -13.33 -4.18
CA LYS A 73 -4.79 -12.68 -5.26
C LYS A 73 -6.09 -12.04 -4.74
N LEU A 74 -6.88 -12.76 -3.94
CA LEU A 74 -8.10 -12.22 -3.31
C LEU A 74 -7.80 -11.08 -2.34
N GLN A 75 -6.73 -11.21 -1.54
CA GLN A 75 -6.35 -10.21 -0.55
C GLN A 75 -5.84 -8.92 -1.20
N ASN A 76 -5.06 -9.02 -2.28
CA ASN A 76 -4.58 -7.86 -3.04
C ASN A 76 -5.75 -7.11 -3.67
N ARG A 77 -6.77 -7.82 -4.16
CA ARG A 77 -8.00 -7.19 -4.67
C ARG A 77 -8.82 -6.49 -3.61
N LYS A 78 -9.00 -7.09 -2.43
CA LYS A 78 -9.65 -6.40 -1.31
C LYS A 78 -8.92 -5.09 -0.95
N LYS A 79 -7.61 -5.05 -1.14
CA LYS A 79 -6.76 -3.87 -0.89
C LYS A 79 -6.70 -2.89 -2.07
N GLY A 80 -7.42 -3.15 -3.17
CA GLY A 80 -7.39 -2.31 -4.38
C GLY A 80 -6.04 -2.32 -5.11
N VAL A 81 -5.17 -3.29 -4.82
CA VAL A 81 -3.90 -3.45 -5.53
C VAL A 81 -4.20 -4.19 -6.83
N ALA A 82 -4.49 -3.42 -7.88
CA ALA A 82 -4.53 -3.95 -9.24
C ALA A 82 -3.12 -4.45 -9.63
N TYR A 83 -3.08 -5.43 -10.53
CA TYR A 83 -1.88 -6.09 -11.02
C TYR A 83 -0.72 -5.10 -11.28
N GLY A 84 0.47 -5.45 -10.78
CA GLY A 84 1.66 -4.60 -10.84
C GLY A 84 1.82 -3.71 -9.61
N SER A 85 3.06 -3.53 -9.15
CA SER A 85 3.38 -2.55 -8.10
C SER A 85 3.32 -1.14 -8.69
N VAL A 86 2.14 -0.69 -9.12
CA VAL A 86 1.94 0.73 -9.42
C VAL A 86 2.14 1.46 -8.11
N GLN A 87 3.27 2.13 -7.97
CA GLN A 87 3.62 2.87 -6.77
C GLN A 87 2.79 4.16 -6.75
N VAL A 88 1.53 4.02 -6.35
CA VAL A 88 0.59 5.13 -6.18
C VAL A 88 1.10 6.03 -5.05
N SER A 89 0.99 7.35 -5.24
CA SER A 89 1.37 8.33 -4.23
C SER A 89 0.56 8.11 -2.94
N LYS A 90 1.16 8.43 -1.79
CA LYS A 90 0.53 8.16 -0.48
C LYS A 90 -0.82 8.84 -0.32
N ASP A 91 -0.97 10.03 -0.90
CA ASP A 91 -2.17 10.85 -0.79
C ASP A 91 -3.36 10.21 -1.51
N ILE A 92 -3.10 9.51 -2.62
CA ILE A 92 -4.12 8.75 -3.34
C ILE A 92 -4.40 7.43 -2.63
N LYS A 93 -3.35 6.72 -2.19
CA LYS A 93 -3.49 5.42 -1.53
C LYS A 93 -4.34 5.45 -0.25
N TYR A 94 -4.32 6.58 0.46
CA TYR A 94 -5.03 6.75 1.73
C TYR A 94 -6.15 7.79 1.65
N ALA A 95 -6.56 8.23 0.46
CA ALA A 95 -7.61 9.24 0.28
C ALA A 95 -8.93 8.85 0.98
N ASP A 96 -9.27 7.56 0.94
CA ASP A 96 -10.50 7.01 1.51
C ASP A 96 -10.43 6.75 3.02
N ASN A 97 -9.24 6.81 3.63
CA ASN A 97 -9.08 6.68 5.06
C ASN A 97 -9.46 8.00 5.75
N GLN A 98 -10.75 8.30 5.75
CA GLN A 98 -11.27 9.52 6.35
C GLN A 98 -11.09 9.49 7.87
N PRO A 99 -10.61 10.59 8.46
CA PRO A 99 -10.56 10.72 9.91
C PRO A 99 -11.99 10.76 10.47
N ILE A 100 -12.16 10.28 11.71
CA ILE A 100 -13.45 10.29 12.41
C ILE A 100 -14.07 11.69 12.45
N VAL A 101 -13.21 12.70 12.52
CA VAL A 101 -13.59 14.11 12.55
C VAL A 101 -13.02 14.79 11.31
N PRO A 102 -13.79 15.62 10.58
CA PRO A 102 -13.39 16.16 9.27
C PRO A 102 -12.12 17.02 9.27
N TRP A 103 -11.73 17.59 10.42
CA TRP A 103 -10.47 18.33 10.62
C TRP A 103 -9.36 17.50 11.28
N GLY A 104 -9.58 16.20 11.49
CA GLY A 104 -8.61 15.31 12.10
C GLY A 104 -7.43 14.96 11.17
N PRO A 105 -6.28 14.56 11.74
CA PRO A 105 -5.15 14.09 10.93
C PRO A 105 -5.55 12.87 10.10
N ARG A 106 -5.22 12.89 8.81
CA ARG A 106 -5.40 11.73 7.93
C ARG A 106 -4.29 10.71 8.17
N TYR A 107 -4.65 9.45 8.26
CA TYR A 107 -3.67 8.39 8.46
C TYR A 107 -2.84 8.18 7.19
N SER A 108 -1.55 8.50 7.24
CA SER A 108 -0.58 8.19 6.18
C SER A 108 0.58 7.42 6.78
N ARG A 109 0.76 6.17 6.33
CA ARG A 109 1.83 5.32 6.87
C ARG A 109 3.20 5.82 6.38
N ALA A 110 4.16 5.94 7.31
CA ALA A 110 5.55 6.20 6.98
C ALA A 110 6.12 5.12 6.04
N THR A 111 7.02 5.50 5.14
CA THR A 111 7.66 4.55 4.21
C THR A 111 8.58 3.62 5.00
N ALA A 112 8.72 2.35 4.58
CA ALA A 112 9.66 1.42 5.22
C ALA A 112 11.09 2.00 5.32
N LYS A 113 11.56 2.65 4.24
CA LYS A 113 12.85 3.37 4.22
C LYS A 113 12.92 4.48 5.27
N ASP A 114 11.88 5.30 5.39
CA ASP A 114 11.84 6.38 6.38
C ASP A 114 11.88 5.84 7.82
N VAL A 115 11.15 4.73 8.08
CA VAL A 115 11.14 4.05 9.38
C VAL A 115 12.52 3.49 9.70
N GLN A 116 13.19 2.85 8.73
CA GLN A 116 14.56 2.35 8.91
C GLN A 116 15.55 3.47 9.22
N ILE A 117 15.48 4.60 8.49
CA ILE A 117 16.37 5.73 8.76
C ILE A 117 16.09 6.32 10.15
N ASN A 118 14.82 6.51 10.52
CA ASN A 118 14.47 7.01 11.86
C ASN A 118 14.96 6.05 12.96
N MET A 119 14.83 4.74 12.75
CA MET A 119 15.27 3.71 13.68
C MET A 119 16.79 3.66 13.83
N ALA A 120 17.53 3.79 12.73
CA ALA A 120 18.99 3.83 12.74
C ALA A 120 19.49 5.05 13.52
N ILE A 121 18.87 6.22 13.32
CA ILE A 121 19.19 7.45 14.03
C ILE A 121 18.90 7.29 15.53
N SER A 122 17.72 6.78 15.90
CA SER A 122 17.37 6.58 17.32
C SER A 122 18.28 5.56 18.00
N ALA A 123 18.59 4.44 17.33
CA ALA A 123 19.49 3.42 17.88
C ALA A 123 20.91 3.96 18.09
N THR A 124 21.39 4.77 17.15
CA THR A 124 22.70 5.43 17.27
C THR A 124 22.69 6.40 18.47
N PHE A 125 21.61 7.14 18.69
CA PHE A 125 21.48 8.03 19.86
C PHE A 125 21.43 7.27 21.17
N THR A 126 20.61 6.24 21.27
CA THR A 126 20.53 5.42 22.48
C THR A 126 21.87 4.78 22.79
N THR A 127 22.57 4.25 21.79
CA THR A 127 23.90 3.66 21.96
C THR A 127 24.93 4.70 22.42
N CYS A 128 24.96 5.88 21.78
CA CYS A 128 25.87 6.97 22.14
C CYS A 128 25.67 7.43 23.61
N ILE A 129 24.41 7.63 24.01
CA ILE A 129 24.06 8.05 25.38
C ILE A 129 24.47 6.97 26.40
N LEU A 130 24.19 5.69 26.10
CA LEU A 130 24.57 4.58 26.96
C LEU A 130 26.09 4.41 27.10
N THR A 131 26.85 4.69 26.04
CA THR A 131 28.32 4.61 26.08
C THR A 131 28.99 5.78 26.79
N MET A 132 28.39 6.97 26.77
CA MET A 132 29.00 8.17 27.32
C MET A 132 28.75 8.35 28.83
N GLY A 133 27.70 7.76 29.41
CA GLY A 133 27.43 7.74 30.87
C GLY A 133 27.08 9.11 31.50
N HIS A 134 27.53 10.21 30.89
CA HIS A 134 27.16 11.59 31.14
C HIS A 134 26.78 12.22 29.79
N ALA A 135 25.57 12.77 29.69
CA ALA A 135 25.15 13.46 28.48
C ALA A 135 25.73 14.88 28.46
N ASP A 136 26.90 15.06 27.85
CA ASP A 136 27.41 16.39 27.56
C ASP A 136 26.37 17.15 26.70
N TRP A 137 26.08 18.41 27.06
CA TRP A 137 25.09 19.23 26.34
C TRP A 137 25.50 19.49 24.87
N LYS A 138 26.80 19.45 24.56
CA LYS A 138 27.34 19.73 23.22
C LYS A 138 26.85 18.73 22.15
N PRO A 139 27.01 17.40 22.28
CA PRO A 139 26.47 16.45 21.31
C PRO A 139 24.94 16.48 21.24
N LEU A 140 24.25 16.72 22.36
CA LEU A 140 22.79 16.87 22.39
C LEU A 140 22.32 18.07 21.54
N GLN A 141 23.06 19.18 21.58
CA GLN A 141 22.76 20.36 20.79
C GLN A 141 22.85 20.08 19.28
N PHE A 142 23.92 19.43 18.81
CA PHE A 142 24.06 19.04 17.39
C PHE A 142 22.95 18.08 16.94
N LEU A 143 22.53 17.19 17.83
CA LEU A 143 21.39 16.29 17.65
C LEU A 143 20.08 17.02 17.40
N CYS A 144 19.77 17.96 18.30
CA CYS A 144 18.55 18.75 18.23
C CYS A 144 18.50 19.55 16.93
N PHE A 145 19.63 20.11 16.49
CA PHE A 145 19.72 20.78 15.20
C PHE A 145 19.54 19.83 14.01
N ALA A 146 20.14 18.64 14.02
CA ALA A 146 19.96 17.65 12.96
C ALA A 146 18.50 17.17 12.86
N TYR A 147 17.86 16.92 14.00
CA TYR A 147 16.45 16.53 14.07
C TYR A 147 15.53 17.67 13.61
N PHE A 148 15.80 18.90 14.04
CA PHE A 148 15.09 20.10 13.59
C PHE A 148 15.19 20.30 12.07
N TYR A 149 16.40 20.19 11.51
CA TYR A 149 16.62 20.29 10.06
C TYR A 149 15.85 19.22 9.29
N ARG A 150 15.87 17.97 9.78
CA ARG A 150 15.11 16.86 9.19
C ARG A 150 13.61 17.15 9.18
N ILE A 151 13.05 17.69 10.27
CA ILE A 151 11.63 18.07 10.33
C ILE A 151 11.33 19.21 9.36
N LEU A 152 12.19 20.23 9.27
CA LEU A 152 12.05 21.33 8.31
C LEU A 152 11.99 20.84 6.87
N GLU A 153 12.90 19.94 6.49
CA GLU A 153 12.98 19.39 5.14
C GLU A 153 11.76 18.53 4.82
N LYS A 154 11.31 17.70 5.77
CA LYS A 154 10.07 16.92 5.63
C LYS A 154 8.85 17.83 5.52
N LEU A 155 8.73 18.86 6.35
CA LEU A 155 7.63 19.83 6.27
C LEU A 155 7.61 20.59 4.95
N LYS A 156 8.78 20.92 4.39
CA LYS A 156 8.90 21.54 3.07
C LYS A 156 8.33 20.65 1.96
N SER A 157 8.52 19.33 2.05
CA SER A 157 7.99 18.38 1.06
C SER A 157 6.47 18.15 1.14
N THR A 158 5.86 18.42 2.30
CA THR A 158 4.43 18.23 2.54
C THR A 158 3.60 19.50 2.37
N GLU A 159 4.25 20.64 2.12
CA GLU A 159 3.55 21.90 1.93
C GLU A 159 2.90 21.90 0.53
N PRO A 160 1.62 22.29 0.42
CA PRO A 160 0.99 22.39 -0.88
C PRO A 160 1.76 23.37 -1.75
N ALA A 161 1.88 23.08 -3.05
CA ALA A 161 2.43 24.01 -4.02
C ALA A 161 1.52 25.23 -4.09
N ILE A 162 1.85 26.27 -3.32
CA ILE A 162 1.16 27.55 -3.37
C ILE A 162 1.59 28.22 -4.67
N THR A 163 0.62 28.59 -5.51
CA THR A 163 0.88 29.41 -6.69
C THR A 163 1.52 30.71 -6.23
N PRO A 164 2.76 31.04 -6.68
CA PRO A 164 3.42 32.25 -6.23
C PRO A 164 2.59 33.46 -6.66
N VAL A 165 2.17 34.27 -5.67
CA VAL A 165 1.56 35.57 -5.91
C VAL A 165 2.72 36.57 -5.98
N TYR A 166 2.92 37.14 -7.17
CA TYR A 166 3.97 38.12 -7.41
C TYR A 166 3.40 39.52 -7.22
N ASN A 167 4.11 40.37 -6.50
CA ASN A 167 3.78 41.79 -6.39
C ASN A 167 4.19 42.55 -7.67
N GLU A 168 3.83 43.83 -7.75
CA GLU A 168 4.15 44.72 -8.88
C GLU A 168 5.66 44.84 -9.16
N TYR A 169 6.50 44.51 -8.17
CA TYR A 169 7.96 44.52 -8.25
C TYR A 169 8.58 43.14 -8.56
N GLY A 170 7.76 42.12 -8.84
CA GLY A 170 8.22 40.77 -9.18
C GLY A 170 8.72 39.94 -7.99
N GLU A 171 8.54 40.41 -6.76
CA GLU A 171 8.85 39.65 -5.56
C GLU A 171 7.70 38.71 -5.19
N VAL A 172 8.05 37.51 -4.72
CA VAL A 172 7.05 36.53 -4.23
C VAL A 172 6.54 37.00 -2.87
N GLU A 173 5.32 37.51 -2.87
CA GLU A 173 4.68 38.03 -1.67
C GLU A 173 4.49 36.90 -0.65
N GLY A 174 4.81 37.17 0.63
CA GLY A 174 4.62 36.21 1.71
C GLY A 174 5.66 35.08 1.83
N ARG A 175 6.66 34.98 0.93
CA ARG A 175 7.71 33.93 1.00
C ARG A 175 8.40 33.83 2.37
N GLY A 176 8.74 34.98 2.96
CA GLY A 176 9.35 35.05 4.30
C GLY A 176 8.40 34.58 5.41
N ILE A 177 7.11 34.92 5.32
CA ILE A 177 6.08 34.54 6.28
C ILE A 177 5.85 33.02 6.24
N HIS A 178 5.82 32.42 5.05
CA HIS A 178 5.72 30.97 4.89
C HIS A 178 6.93 30.24 5.49
N MET A 179 8.14 30.74 5.25
CA MET A 179 9.36 30.18 5.83
C MET A 179 9.37 30.29 7.37
N ALA A 180 8.97 31.44 7.91
CA ALA A 180 8.85 31.64 9.36
C ALA A 180 7.79 30.71 9.99
N LYS A 181 6.64 30.54 9.33
CA LYS A 181 5.58 29.61 9.79
C LYS A 181 6.07 28.16 9.79
N ARG A 182 6.90 27.77 8.81
CA ARG A 182 7.53 26.44 8.76
C ARG A 182 8.49 26.24 9.93
N VAL A 183 9.34 27.22 10.20
CA VAL A 183 10.28 27.22 11.33
C VAL A 183 9.53 27.09 12.66
N LEU A 184 8.48 27.88 12.87
CA LEU A 184 7.68 27.84 14.09
C LEU A 184 7.02 26.47 14.32
N ARG A 185 6.44 25.88 13.26
CA ARG A 185 5.84 24.53 13.32
C ARG A 185 6.87 23.46 13.64
N SER A 186 8.05 23.51 13.02
CA SER A 186 9.13 22.56 13.32
C SER A 186 9.65 22.71 14.75
N LEU A 187 9.82 23.94 15.25
CA LEU A 187 10.23 24.16 16.64
C LEU A 187 9.19 23.62 17.62
N GLY A 188 7.91 23.90 17.40
CA GLY A 188 6.82 23.39 18.22
C GLY A 188 6.76 21.86 18.24
N LEU A 189 7.02 21.20 17.10
CA LEU A 189 7.10 19.74 17.01
C LEU A 189 8.29 19.17 17.79
N VAL A 190 9.47 19.78 17.67
CA VAL A 190 10.67 19.34 18.40
C VAL A 190 10.45 19.50 19.90
N VAL A 191 10.08 20.70 20.35
CA VAL A 191 9.86 20.99 21.78
C VAL A 191 8.71 20.16 22.35
N GLY A 192 7.60 20.03 21.62
CA GLY A 192 6.47 19.20 22.03
C GLY A 192 6.82 17.72 22.11
N SER A 193 7.64 17.20 21.19
CA SER A 193 8.10 15.80 21.25
C SER A 193 9.03 15.53 22.44
N ILE A 194 9.89 16.48 22.78
CA ILE A 194 10.76 16.39 23.96
C ILE A 194 9.91 16.43 25.23
N PHE A 195 8.97 17.37 25.32
CA PHE A 195 8.07 17.50 26.48
C PHE A 195 7.22 16.24 26.69
N ALA A 196 6.61 15.71 25.62
CA ALA A 196 5.80 14.49 25.70
C ALA A 196 6.61 13.23 26.06
N ALA A 197 7.88 13.15 25.64
CA ALA A 197 8.77 12.05 26.00
C ALA A 197 9.37 12.18 27.42
N SER A 198 9.26 13.36 28.02
CA SER A 198 9.78 13.66 29.37
C SER A 198 8.71 13.55 30.46
N LEU A 199 7.44 13.34 30.07
CA LEU A 199 6.30 13.11 30.95
C LEU A 199 6.13 11.61 31.22
#